data_AF-X1VT41-F1
#
_entry.id   AF-X1VT41-F1
#
_cell.length_a   1.000
_cell.length_b   1.000
_cell.length_c   1.000
_cell.angle_alpha   90.00
_cell.angle_beta   90.00
_cell.angle_gamma   90.00
#
_symmetry.space_group_name_H-M   'P 1'
#
loop_
_entity.id
_entity.type
_entity.pdbx_description
1 polymer ?
#
loop_
_entity_poly.entity_id
_entity_poly.type
_entity_poly.pdbx_seq_one_letter_code
_entity_poly.pdbx_strand_id
1 'polypeptide(L)' 'MPRIINQDVIAQIADFAGRGYSKSAIGRELNLDRATVRKHWPAEKEEKVEE' A
#
# COMPACT_ATOMS: atom_id res chain seq x y z
N MET A 1 1.90 -7.19 20.08
CA MET A 1 2.57 -8.18 19.20
C MET A 1 2.99 -7.47 17.93
N PRO A 2 4.28 -7.48 17.55
CA PRO A 2 4.68 -6.94 16.26
C PRO A 2 4.08 -7.81 15.15
N ARG A 3 3.22 -7.23 14.31
CA ARG A 3 2.75 -7.92 13.09
C ARG A 3 3.93 -7.96 12.13
N ILE A 4 4.37 -9.17 11.78
CA ILE A 4 5.42 -9.36 10.79
C ILE A 4 4.82 -8.95 9.44
N ILE A 5 5.34 -7.88 8.85
CA ILE A 5 4.94 -7.47 7.50
C ILE A 5 5.77 -8.30 6.54
N ASN A 6 5.11 -9.25 5.87
CA ASN A 6 5.74 -10.07 4.84
C ASN A 6 5.69 -9.37 3.47
N GLN A 7 6.51 -9.85 2.53
CA GLN A 7 6.51 -9.35 1.15
C GLN A 7 5.13 -9.48 0.48
N ASP A 8 4.34 -10.50 0.81
CA ASP A 8 2.97 -10.67 0.31
C ASP A 8 2.04 -9.50 0.68
N VAL A 9 2.17 -9.00 1.91
CA VAL A 9 1.36 -7.88 2.40
C VAL A 9 1.76 -6.58 1.70
N ILE A 10 3.06 -6.42 1.40
CA ILE A 10 3.56 -5.27 0.64
C ILE A 10 3.04 -5.32 -0.80
N ALA A 11 3.05 -6.50 -1.42
CA ALA A 11 2.49 -6.71 -2.76
C ALA A 11 0.99 -6.38 -2.79
N GLN A 12 0.22 -6.84 -1.80
CA GLN A 12 -1.20 -6.50 -1.68
C GLN A 12 -1.43 -4.99 -1.51
N ILE A 13 -0.62 -4.28 -0.70
CA ILE A 13 -0.71 -2.82 -0.58
C ILE A 13 -0.51 -2.16 -1.95
N ALA A 14 0.48 -2.62 -2.74
CA ALA A 14 0.75 -2.10 -4.07
C ALA A 14 -0.40 -2.40 -5.05
N ASP A 15 -0.96 -3.60 -5.02
CA ASP A 15 -2.11 -3.99 -5.86
C ASP A 15 -3.34 -3.14 -5.56
N PHE A 16 -3.69 -2.94 -4.29
CA PHE A 16 -4.81 -2.08 -3.93
C PHE A 16 -4.56 -0.61 -4.29
N ALA A 17 -3.33 -0.12 -4.12
CA ALA A 17 -2.96 1.23 -4.53
C ALA A 17 -3.10 1.41 -6.05
N GLY A 18 -2.66 0.44 -6.86
CA GLY A 18 -2.82 0.45 -8.32
C GLY A 18 -4.29 0.39 -8.77
N ARG A 19 -5.17 -0.18 -7.94
CA ARG A 19 -6.63 -0.17 -8.15
C ARG A 19 -7.31 1.14 -7.70
N GLY A 20 -6.55 2.13 -7.21
CA GLY A 20 -7.08 3.42 -6.76
C GLY A 20 -7.67 3.43 -5.35
N TYR A 21 -7.37 2.43 -4.51
CA TYR A 21 -7.87 2.42 -3.14
C TYR A 21 -7.15 3.46 -2.27
N SER A 22 -7.89 4.06 -1.33
CA SER A 22 -7.30 4.97 -0.36
C SER A 22 -6.45 4.24 0.68
N LYS A 23 -5.40 4.90 1.19
CA LYS A 23 -4.54 4.41 2.29
C LYS A 23 -5.33 3.88 3.50
N SER A 24 -6.43 4.55 3.83
CA SER A 24 -7.30 4.17 4.96
C SER A 24 -8.13 2.92 4.66
N ALA A 25 -8.60 2.75 3.42
CA ALA A 25 -9.33 1.55 3.01
C ALA A 25 -8.41 0.32 3.02
N ILE A 26 -7.20 0.46 2.49
CA ILE A 26 -6.19 -0.61 2.47
C ILE A 26 -5.81 -1.04 3.89
N GLY A 27 -5.64 -0.08 4.80
CA GLY A 27 -5.38 -0.39 6.21
C GLY A 27 -6.53 -1.16 6.88
N ARG A 28 -7.79 -0.90 6.51
CA ARG A 28 -8.93 -1.68 7.03
C ARG A 28 -8.97 -3.08 6.44
N GLU A 29 -8.77 -3.19 5.12
CA GLU A 29 -8.83 -4.46 4.38
C GLU A 29 -7.75 -5.45 4.84
N LEU A 30 -6.52 -4.95 4.95
CA LEU A 30 -5.36 -5.76 5.33
C LEU A 30 -5.18 -5.85 6.85
N ASN A 31 -6.07 -5.21 7.62
CA ASN A 31 -5.92 -5.06 9.06
C ASN A 31 -4.51 -4.54 9.38
N LEU A 32 -4.17 -3.35 8.90
CA LEU A 32 -2.88 -2.70 9.07
C LEU A 32 -3.08 -1.26 9.54
N ASP A 33 -2.15 -0.80 10.37
CA ASP A 33 -2.10 0.60 10.73
C ASP A 33 -1.80 1.47 9.52
N ARG A 34 -2.41 2.65 9.47
CA ARG A 34 -2.17 3.63 8.42
C ARG A 34 -0.69 4.00 8.28
N ALA A 35 0.06 3.98 9.39
CA ALA A 35 1.50 4.22 9.40
C ALA A 35 2.26 3.15 8.61
N THR A 36 1.87 1.88 8.77
CA THR A 36 2.41 0.74 8.04
C THR A 36 2.12 0.84 6.54
N VAL A 37 0.86 1.11 6.20
CA VAL A 37 0.45 1.30 4.80
C VAL A 37 1.20 2.47 4.16
N ARG A 38 1.43 3.56 4.89
CA ARG A 38 2.20 4.71 4.40
C ARG A 38 3.68 4.36 4.19
N LYS A 39 4.28 3.58 5.08
CA LYS A 39 5.69 3.16 5.01
C LYS A 39 5.95 2.25 3.79
N HIS A 40 4.99 1.40 3.46
CA HIS A 40 5.05 0.46 2.34
C HIS A 40 4.19 0.90 1.15
N TRP A 41 3.79 2.17 1.13
CA TRP A 41 3.06 2.70 -0.01
C TRP A 41 3.97 2.61 -1.23
N PRO A 42 3.49 2.09 -2.38
CA PRO A 42 4.27 2.18 -3.59
C PRO A 42 4.59 3.66 -3.79
N ALA A 43 5.89 4.01 -3.77
CA ALA A 43 6.28 5.33 -4.20
C ALA A 43 5.66 5.49 -5.59
N GLU A 44 4.89 6.56 -5.80
CA GLU A 44 4.53 6.98 -7.13
C GLU A 44 5.88 7.16 -7.85
N LYS A 45 6.32 6.12 -8.55
CA LYS A 45 7.04 6.34 -9.78
C LYS A 45 5.98 7.04 -10.60
N GLU A 46 6.05 8.36 -10.59
CA GLU A 46 5.48 9.19 -11.61
C GLU A 46 5.89 8.52 -12.93
N GLU A 47 5.02 7.69 -13.49
CA GLU A 47 4.88 7.64 -14.92
C GLU A 47 4.47 9.07 -15.28
N LYS A 48 5.48 9.91 -15.49
CA LYS A 48 5.36 11.02 -16.42
C LYS A 48 4.87 10.36 -17.70
N VAL A 49 3.57 10.40 -17.90
CA VAL A 49 2.95 10.31 -19.21
C VAL A 49 3.52 11.50 -19.98
N GLU A 50 4.65 11.28 -20.64
CA GLU A 50 5.08 12.15 -21.73
C GLU A 50 4.15 11.82 -22.90
N GLU A 51 3.15 12.68 -23.11
CA GLU A 51 2.48 12.83 -24.40
C GLU A 51 2.35 14.32 -24.73
#